data_AF-X1QFY9-F1
#
_entry.id   AF-X1QFY9-F1
#
_cell.length_a   1.000
_cell.length_b   1.000
_cell.length_c   1.000
_cell.angle_alpha   90.00
_cell.angle_beta   90.00
_cell.angle_gamma   90.00
#
_symmetry.space_group_name_H-M   'P 1'
#
loop_
_entity.id
_entity.type
_entity.pdbx_description
1 polymer ?
#
loop_
_entity_poly.entity_id
_entity_poly.type
_entity_poly.pdbx_seq_one_letter_code
_entity_poly.pdbx_strand_id
1 'polypeptide(L)'
;AEAKKIFVGSYPFNGLKTDSVAKTLGIQPYIEKLGAEFVFLDDQNKYPLKSVEINGKTIEFPKVILESDRLILLNQVSVDPLFKCTISLLNSYSLVSNQFQKIQKNIRSGKDYLHLDQYKQDLITNILDVFSVKKPNLVINDLFYFLEGAGPFIYKDSNLKATNLIVVGSDAVAVDLITLRLFEIDLLNSDILLEARNRSLGITDIPNIKLIGENLEDTKLTVDFCVNKLEDINFKNTYVKAGRICSGCFKEAYHLLNLMKTHMTKDLKYIIKQSFLIGEKPPKPESLENIILFGDCAIESTENRDFRKIIITNSKNYLETAKKKLKKDSKTQDKTKIKEKVNKKIVELPGCPPNRIDCLNSLISYYALLRGYHCLINQSRTILK
;
A
#
# COMPACT_ATOMS: atom_id res chain seq x y z
N ALA A 1 26.09 25.24 21.64
CA ALA A 1 26.59 25.53 20.29
C ALA A 1 25.40 25.52 19.34
N GLU A 2 25.24 26.56 18.52
CA GLU A 2 24.18 26.64 17.51
C GLU A 2 24.58 25.89 16.24
N ALA A 3 23.59 25.37 15.50
CA ALA A 3 23.84 24.66 14.26
C ALA A 3 24.35 25.62 13.17
N LYS A 4 25.50 25.32 12.56
CA LYS A 4 26.08 26.15 11.49
C LYS A 4 25.28 26.11 10.19
N LYS A 5 24.64 24.96 9.90
CA LYS A 5 23.80 24.72 8.73
C LYS A 5 22.67 23.77 9.13
N ILE A 6 21.47 24.03 8.61
CA ILE A 6 20.29 23.19 8.82
C ILE A 6 19.78 22.78 7.45
N PHE A 7 19.58 21.49 7.26
CA PHE A 7 19.06 20.92 6.03
C PHE A 7 17.72 20.24 6.32
N VAL A 8 16.73 20.43 5.43
CA VAL A 8 15.43 19.77 5.52
C VAL A 8 15.13 19.12 4.18
N GLY A 9 14.85 17.81 4.18
CA GLY A 9 14.52 17.07 2.97
C GLY A 9 14.06 15.65 3.27
N SER A 10 13.35 15.06 2.32
CA SER A 10 12.93 13.66 2.33
C SER A 10 12.70 13.19 0.89
N TYR A 11 12.72 11.88 0.65
CA TYR A 11 12.27 11.32 -0.62
C TYR A 11 10.74 11.33 -0.68
N PRO A 12 10.13 11.91 -1.73
CA PRO A 12 8.69 11.86 -1.91
C PRO A 12 8.24 10.46 -2.31
N PHE A 13 6.93 10.22 -2.31
CA PHE A 13 6.36 8.96 -2.77
C PHE A 13 6.79 8.61 -4.20
N ASN A 14 6.99 7.32 -4.48
CA ASN A 14 7.47 6.84 -5.77
C ASN A 14 6.64 7.39 -6.95
N GLY A 15 7.31 8.02 -7.91
CA GLY A 15 6.70 8.67 -9.07
C GLY A 15 6.52 10.19 -8.93
N LEU A 16 6.72 10.75 -7.74
CA LEU A 16 6.73 12.19 -7.50
C LEU A 16 8.18 12.72 -7.47
N LYS A 17 8.34 14.00 -7.83
CA LYS A 17 9.60 14.74 -7.69
C LYS A 17 9.51 15.70 -6.51
N THR A 18 10.61 15.88 -5.78
CA THR A 18 10.66 16.77 -4.61
C THR A 18 10.32 18.20 -5.00
N ASP A 19 10.80 18.66 -6.17
CA ASP A 19 10.48 19.97 -6.75
C ASP A 19 8.97 20.19 -6.97
N SER A 20 8.26 19.17 -7.47
CA SER A 20 6.83 19.27 -7.68
C SER A 20 6.06 19.39 -6.36
N VAL A 21 6.44 18.59 -5.35
CA VAL A 21 5.84 18.67 -4.00
C VAL A 21 6.14 20.02 -3.36
N ALA A 22 7.38 20.49 -3.46
CA ALA A 22 7.82 21.74 -2.85
C ALA A 22 7.06 22.95 -3.42
N LYS A 23 6.88 23.00 -4.74
CA LYS A 23 6.12 24.05 -5.43
C LYS A 23 4.65 24.04 -5.06
N THR A 24 4.02 22.85 -5.06
CA THR A 24 2.59 22.71 -4.74
C THR A 24 2.27 23.13 -3.30
N LEU A 25 3.14 22.78 -2.34
CA LEU A 25 2.93 23.08 -0.93
C LEU A 25 3.49 24.44 -0.49
N GLY A 26 4.34 25.07 -1.30
CA GLY A 26 5.05 26.30 -0.90
C GLY A 26 6.00 26.09 0.29
N ILE A 27 6.45 24.85 0.54
CA ILE A 27 7.21 24.49 1.74
C ILE A 27 8.67 24.99 1.68
N GLN A 28 9.27 25.05 0.49
CA GLN A 28 10.65 25.51 0.34
C GLN A 28 10.82 26.96 0.80
N PRO A 29 10.06 27.95 0.30
CA PRO A 29 10.17 29.34 0.77
C PRO A 29 9.97 29.49 2.28
N TYR A 30 9.08 28.68 2.87
CA TYR A 30 8.84 28.67 4.31
C TYR A 30 10.06 28.21 5.10
N ILE A 31 10.69 27.11 4.68
CA ILE A 31 11.91 26.55 5.30
C ILE A 31 13.09 27.51 5.17
N GLU A 32 13.28 28.09 3.98
CA GLU A 32 14.36 29.05 3.71
C GLU A 32 14.23 30.33 4.54
N LYS A 33 12.99 30.81 4.75
CA LYS A 33 12.71 31.95 5.64
C LYS A 33 13.11 31.68 7.10
N LEU A 34 13.07 30.42 7.54
CA LEU A 34 13.50 30.00 8.88
C LEU A 34 15.02 29.78 8.98
N GLY A 35 15.77 30.02 7.90
CA GLY A 35 17.24 29.90 7.88
C GLY A 35 17.76 28.48 7.60
N ALA A 36 16.90 27.56 7.15
CA ALA A 36 17.28 26.22 6.75
C ALA A 36 17.31 26.07 5.22
N GLU A 37 18.16 25.16 4.71
CA GLU A 37 18.20 24.83 3.29
C GLU A 37 17.28 23.65 2.98
N PHE A 38 16.41 23.81 1.99
CA PHE A 38 15.57 22.73 1.49
C PHE A 38 16.34 21.86 0.47
N VAL A 39 16.37 20.55 0.72
CA VAL A 39 17.23 19.59 0.04
C VAL A 39 16.42 18.70 -0.90
N PHE A 40 16.74 18.76 -2.19
CA PHE A 40 16.15 17.93 -3.25
C PHE A 40 16.92 16.62 -3.38
N LEU A 41 16.69 15.67 -2.46
CA LEU A 41 17.46 14.41 -2.40
C LEU A 41 17.35 13.53 -3.67
N ASP A 42 16.37 13.81 -4.54
CA ASP A 42 16.20 13.19 -5.86
C ASP A 42 17.05 13.84 -6.97
N ASP A 43 17.66 15.02 -6.73
CA ASP A 43 18.65 15.63 -7.61
C ASP A 43 20.08 15.18 -7.24
N GLN A 44 20.52 14.10 -7.87
CA GLN A 44 21.82 13.49 -7.63
C GLN A 44 23.01 14.37 -8.10
N ASN A 45 22.78 15.35 -8.98
CA ASN A 45 23.84 16.28 -9.40
C ASN A 45 24.16 17.25 -8.27
N LYS A 46 23.14 17.75 -7.56
CA LYS A 46 23.30 18.65 -6.43
C LYS A 46 23.62 17.90 -5.13
N TYR A 47 23.01 16.73 -4.93
CA TYR A 47 23.13 15.93 -3.72
C TYR A 47 23.66 14.52 -4.04
N PRO A 48 24.99 14.37 -4.17
CA PRO A 48 25.59 13.10 -4.55
C PRO A 48 25.34 12.00 -3.51
N LEU A 49 25.29 10.78 -4.01
CA LEU A 49 25.11 9.59 -3.18
C LEU A 49 26.46 8.98 -2.76
N LYS A 50 26.40 8.15 -1.72
CA LYS A 50 27.51 7.31 -1.24
C LYS A 50 26.97 5.92 -0.95
N SER A 51 27.63 4.93 -1.53
CA SER A 51 27.33 3.52 -1.32
C SER A 51 27.80 3.05 0.04
N VAL A 52 26.99 2.23 0.69
CA VAL A 52 27.27 1.59 1.98
C VAL A 52 26.92 0.11 1.86
N GLU A 53 27.83 -0.76 2.28
CA GLU A 53 27.62 -2.21 2.33
C GLU A 53 27.01 -2.61 3.68
N ILE A 54 25.81 -3.19 3.67
CA ILE A 54 25.14 -3.74 4.84
C ILE A 54 24.54 -5.10 4.50
N ASN A 55 24.84 -6.11 5.32
CA ASN A 55 24.27 -7.46 5.19
C ASN A 55 24.38 -8.05 3.77
N GLY A 56 25.50 -7.78 3.08
CA GLY A 56 25.76 -8.25 1.71
C GLY A 56 24.98 -7.50 0.63
N LYS A 57 24.42 -6.32 0.93
CA LYS A 57 23.75 -5.42 -0.01
C LYS A 57 24.44 -4.07 -0.05
N THR A 58 24.60 -3.55 -1.26
CA THR A 58 25.00 -2.16 -1.48
C THR A 58 23.76 -1.25 -1.48
N ILE A 59 23.71 -0.30 -0.54
CA ILE A 59 22.64 0.71 -0.47
C ILE A 59 23.28 2.09 -0.63
N GLU A 60 22.67 2.96 -1.42
CA GLU A 60 23.17 4.33 -1.61
C GLU A 60 22.38 5.33 -0.76
N PHE A 61 23.12 6.18 -0.05
CA PHE A 61 22.59 7.25 0.79
C PHE A 61 23.05 8.61 0.28
N PRO A 62 22.23 9.66 0.39
CA PRO A 62 22.69 11.03 0.22
C PRO A 62 23.84 11.36 1.16
N LYS A 63 24.95 11.88 0.62
CA LYS A 63 26.12 12.27 1.43
C LYS A 63 25.75 13.25 2.54
N VAL A 64 24.86 14.20 2.22
CA VAL A 64 24.36 15.20 3.19
C VAL A 64 23.73 14.56 4.45
N ILE A 65 23.10 13.39 4.33
CA ILE A 65 22.57 12.65 5.49
C ILE A 65 23.70 11.97 6.26
N LEU A 66 24.59 11.24 5.58
CA LEU A 66 25.67 10.49 6.25
C LEU A 66 26.68 11.40 6.96
N GLU A 67 27.05 12.49 6.31
CA GLU A 67 28.07 13.46 6.75
C GLU A 67 27.52 14.47 7.77
N SER A 68 26.22 14.47 8.04
CA SER A 68 25.62 15.33 9.07
C SER A 68 26.15 15.00 10.47
N ASP A 69 26.44 16.04 11.27
CA ASP A 69 26.82 15.88 12.68
C ASP A 69 25.65 15.38 13.55
N ARG A 70 24.45 15.81 13.18
CA ARG A 70 23.19 15.48 13.85
C ARG A 70 22.11 15.18 12.83
N LEU A 71 21.38 14.09 13.05
CA LEU A 71 20.20 13.71 12.28
C LEU A 71 18.95 13.86 13.17
N ILE A 72 17.96 14.60 12.69
CA ILE A 72 16.65 14.72 13.34
C ILE A 72 15.63 14.04 12.45
N LEU A 73 14.83 13.14 13.01
CA LEU A 73 13.77 12.45 12.29
C LEU A 73 12.41 12.96 12.76
N LEU A 74 11.68 13.61 11.86
CA LEU A 74 10.30 14.07 12.09
C LEU A 74 9.35 13.14 11.35
N ASN A 75 8.46 12.49 12.09
CA ASN A 75 7.45 11.56 11.57
C ASN A 75 6.06 12.03 11.97
N GLN A 76 5.15 12.10 11.01
CA GLN A 76 3.73 12.29 11.29
C GLN A 76 3.08 10.91 11.49
N VAL A 77 2.50 10.69 12.67
CA VAL A 77 1.89 9.40 13.03
C VAL A 77 0.46 9.34 12.48
N SER A 78 0.15 8.25 11.81
CA SER A 78 -1.16 7.92 11.23
C SER A 78 -1.33 6.40 11.23
N VAL A 79 -2.52 5.91 10.90
CA VAL A 79 -2.72 4.46 10.76
C VAL A 79 -1.98 3.90 9.54
N ASP A 80 -1.42 2.69 9.67
CA ASP A 80 -0.75 1.94 8.61
C ASP A 80 -1.34 0.53 8.49
N PRO A 81 -1.69 0.05 7.28
CA PRO A 81 -2.34 -1.25 7.09
C PRO A 81 -1.45 -2.46 7.42
N LEU A 82 -0.12 -2.33 7.48
CA LEU A 82 0.80 -3.43 7.79
C LEU A 82 1.35 -3.39 9.22
N PHE A 83 1.56 -2.18 9.75
CA PHE A 83 2.25 -1.93 11.02
C PHE A 83 1.37 -1.26 12.08
N LYS A 84 0.05 -1.14 11.83
CA LYS A 84 -0.94 -0.42 12.64
C LYS A 84 -0.77 1.09 12.64
N CYS A 85 0.44 1.60 12.87
CA CYS A 85 0.77 3.02 12.80
C CYS A 85 2.03 3.29 11.96
N THR A 86 2.09 4.47 11.33
CA THR A 86 3.35 5.04 10.85
C THR A 86 4.19 5.47 12.05
N ILE A 87 5.38 4.92 12.17
CA ILE A 87 6.31 5.18 13.29
C ILE A 87 7.69 5.56 12.75
N SER A 88 8.56 6.06 13.63
CA SER A 88 9.85 6.62 13.23
C SER A 88 10.77 5.59 12.56
N LEU A 89 10.77 4.33 13.00
CA LEU A 89 11.51 3.27 12.33
C LEU A 89 11.07 3.10 10.88
N LEU A 90 9.76 3.13 10.59
CA LEU A 90 9.27 3.07 9.21
C LEU A 90 9.69 4.31 8.41
N ASN A 91 9.59 5.49 9.03
CA ASN A 91 10.00 6.75 8.41
C ASN A 91 11.50 6.77 8.09
N SER A 92 12.34 6.07 8.85
CA SER A 92 13.78 5.97 8.58
C SER A 92 14.10 5.35 7.20
N TYR A 93 13.16 4.64 6.57
CA TYR A 93 13.36 4.13 5.22
C TYR A 93 13.41 5.24 4.17
N SER A 94 12.91 6.45 4.49
CA SER A 94 13.02 7.65 3.65
C SER A 94 14.41 8.29 3.65
N LEU A 95 15.39 7.72 4.37
CA LEU A 95 16.79 8.14 4.28
C LEU A 95 17.45 7.68 2.97
N VAL A 96 16.83 6.74 2.26
CA VAL A 96 17.28 6.20 0.97
C VAL A 96 16.20 6.38 -0.10
N SER A 97 16.61 6.40 -1.36
CA SER A 97 15.67 6.64 -2.47
C SER A 97 14.69 5.47 -2.65
N ASN A 98 13.55 5.75 -3.30
CA ASN A 98 12.47 4.79 -3.55
C ASN A 98 12.93 3.49 -4.24
N GLN A 99 14.05 3.48 -4.96
CA GLN A 99 14.58 2.28 -5.61
C GLN A 99 15.05 1.23 -4.60
N PHE A 100 15.64 1.66 -3.48
CA PHE A 100 16.09 0.80 -2.38
C PHE A 100 14.96 0.46 -1.41
N GLN A 101 13.82 1.15 -1.53
CA GLN A 101 12.63 0.89 -0.73
C GLN A 101 11.76 -0.27 -1.26
N LYS A 102 12.06 -0.75 -2.49
CA LYS A 102 11.29 -1.82 -3.12
C LYS A 102 11.74 -3.20 -2.61
N ILE A 103 10.75 -4.01 -2.21
CA ILE A 103 10.97 -5.41 -1.86
C ILE A 103 10.80 -6.24 -3.12
N GLN A 104 11.88 -6.87 -3.55
CA GLN A 104 11.84 -7.86 -4.63
C GLN A 104 11.60 -9.25 -4.03
N LYS A 105 10.83 -10.07 -4.74
CA LYS A 105 10.58 -11.46 -4.34
C LYS A 105 11.87 -12.27 -4.48
N ASN A 106 12.61 -12.41 -3.39
CA ASN A 106 13.72 -13.35 -3.31
C ASN A 106 13.17 -14.72 -2.89
N ILE A 107 13.08 -15.66 -3.82
CA ILE A 107 12.68 -17.04 -3.51
C ILE A 107 13.83 -17.67 -2.73
N ARG A 108 13.70 -17.76 -1.40
CA ARG A 108 14.62 -18.51 -0.54
C ARG A 108 14.29 -20.00 -0.63
N SER A 109 15.29 -20.85 -0.82
CA SER A 109 15.10 -22.30 -0.86
C SER A 109 14.45 -22.80 0.44
N GLY A 110 13.41 -23.64 0.32
CA GLY A 110 12.77 -24.31 1.45
C GLY A 110 11.77 -23.48 2.28
N LYS A 111 11.49 -22.21 1.94
CA LYS A 111 10.50 -21.38 2.63
C LYS A 111 9.34 -21.02 1.71
N ASP A 112 8.11 -21.36 2.11
CA ASP A 112 6.90 -20.86 1.44
C ASP A 112 6.75 -19.35 1.76
N TYR A 113 6.96 -18.53 0.74
CA TYR A 113 6.92 -17.06 0.80
C TYR A 113 5.59 -16.54 1.34
N LEU A 114 4.48 -17.22 1.04
CA LEU A 114 3.14 -16.84 1.52
C LEU A 114 2.94 -17.29 2.97
N HIS A 115 3.29 -18.54 3.29
CA HIS A 115 3.08 -19.09 4.64
C HIS A 115 3.82 -18.33 5.73
N LEU A 116 5.05 -17.88 5.46
CA LEU A 116 5.87 -17.15 6.43
C LEU A 116 5.75 -15.62 6.31
N ASP A 117 4.93 -15.14 5.38
CA ASP A 117 4.85 -13.72 4.99
C ASP A 117 6.26 -13.09 4.82
N GLN A 118 7.08 -13.74 3.99
CA GLN A 118 8.49 -13.36 3.80
C GLN A 118 8.63 -11.91 3.31
N TYR A 119 7.61 -11.39 2.61
CA TYR A 119 7.56 -9.97 2.22
C TYR A 119 7.70 -9.03 3.42
N LYS A 120 6.91 -9.24 4.48
CA LYS A 120 6.92 -8.37 5.65
C LYS A 120 8.25 -8.47 6.41
N GLN A 121 8.80 -9.68 6.51
CA GLN A 121 10.12 -9.91 7.13
C GLN A 121 11.26 -9.23 6.36
N ASP A 122 11.24 -9.31 5.03
CA ASP A 122 12.22 -8.65 4.16
C ASP A 122 12.09 -7.12 4.26
N LEU A 123 10.85 -6.61 4.32
CA LEU A 123 10.57 -5.19 4.52
C LEU A 123 11.12 -4.68 5.86
N ILE A 124 10.79 -5.36 6.96
CA ILE A 124 11.32 -5.01 8.30
C ILE A 124 12.84 -5.04 8.30
N THR A 125 13.44 -6.09 7.72
CA THR A 125 14.90 -6.22 7.65
C THR A 125 15.52 -5.04 6.91
N ASN A 126 15.01 -4.70 5.72
CA ASN A 126 15.56 -3.59 4.95
C ASN A 126 15.41 -2.24 5.66
N ILE A 127 14.28 -2.01 6.33
CA ILE A 127 14.05 -0.79 7.11
C ILE A 127 15.09 -0.68 8.25
N LEU A 128 15.29 -1.76 9.02
CA LEU A 128 16.23 -1.77 10.13
C LEU A 128 17.69 -1.73 9.67
N ASP A 129 18.00 -2.30 8.50
CA ASP A 129 19.31 -2.19 7.86
C ASP A 129 19.62 -0.72 7.56
N VAL A 130 18.68 0.00 6.94
CA VAL A 130 18.81 1.45 6.65
C VAL A 130 18.92 2.27 7.93
N PHE A 131 18.07 2.01 8.92
CA PHE A 131 18.11 2.65 10.23
C PHE A 131 19.47 2.48 10.92
N SER A 132 20.09 1.31 10.80
CA SER A 132 21.35 0.99 11.47
C SER A 132 22.55 1.81 10.97
N VAL A 133 22.48 2.32 9.73
CA VAL A 133 23.58 3.08 9.09
C VAL A 133 23.81 4.43 9.75
N LYS A 134 22.71 5.13 10.04
CA LYS A 134 22.73 6.47 10.64
C LYS A 134 21.52 6.61 11.56
N LYS A 135 21.74 6.31 12.84
CA LYS A 135 20.69 6.50 13.86
C LYS A 135 20.43 7.99 14.09
N PRO A 136 19.16 8.41 14.17
CA PRO A 136 18.80 9.79 14.50
C PRO A 136 19.23 10.14 15.93
N ASN A 137 19.63 11.39 16.14
CA ASN A 137 19.97 11.95 17.44
C ASN A 137 18.75 12.51 18.19
N LEU A 138 17.70 12.86 17.44
CA LEU A 138 16.42 13.31 17.95
C LEU A 138 15.32 12.77 17.04
N VAL A 139 14.28 12.21 17.64
CA VAL A 139 13.11 11.68 16.96
C VAL A 139 11.88 12.37 17.50
N ILE A 140 11.01 12.80 16.59
CA ILE A 140 9.76 13.46 16.87
C ILE A 140 8.67 12.67 16.15
N ASN A 141 7.87 11.94 16.92
CA ASN A 141 6.60 11.40 16.46
C ASN A 141 5.52 12.44 16.76
N ASP A 142 5.10 13.15 15.73
CA ASP A 142 4.02 14.13 15.79
C ASP A 142 2.68 13.41 15.67
N LEU A 143 1.90 13.45 16.76
CA LEU A 143 0.53 12.93 16.81
C LEU A 143 -0.49 14.07 16.91
N PHE A 144 -0.06 15.34 16.85
CA PHE A 144 -0.90 16.50 17.17
C PHE A 144 -2.24 16.41 16.44
N TYR A 145 -2.16 16.06 15.15
CA TYR A 145 -3.24 15.45 14.40
C TYR A 145 -2.89 14.02 14.00
N PHE A 146 -3.80 13.09 14.29
CA PHE A 146 -3.68 11.68 13.95
C PHE A 146 -4.73 11.31 12.90
N LEU A 147 -4.29 10.70 11.79
CA LEU A 147 -5.19 10.22 10.74
C LEU A 147 -5.59 8.77 11.05
N GLU A 148 -6.85 8.56 11.41
CA GLU A 148 -7.46 7.25 11.69
C GLU A 148 -8.37 6.75 10.55
N GLY A 149 -8.90 5.55 10.71
CA GLY A 149 -9.77 4.86 9.77
C GLY A 149 -8.97 4.28 8.61
N ALA A 150 -9.19 4.79 7.41
CA ALA A 150 -8.39 4.42 6.26
C ALA A 150 -7.12 5.31 6.18
N GLY A 151 -5.91 4.73 6.23
CA GLY A 151 -4.67 5.49 6.06
C GLY A 151 -3.53 4.68 5.42
N PRO A 152 -2.31 5.22 5.35
CA PRO A 152 -1.88 6.56 5.77
C PRO A 152 -2.24 7.69 4.79
N PHE A 153 -2.87 7.39 3.64
CA PHE A 153 -3.36 8.42 2.72
C PHE A 153 -4.77 8.89 3.07
N ILE A 154 -5.13 10.09 2.59
CA ILE A 154 -6.48 10.64 2.77
C ILE A 154 -7.44 9.98 1.77
N TYR A 155 -8.31 9.14 2.30
CA TYR A 155 -9.38 8.42 1.63
C TYR A 155 -10.74 8.84 2.18
N LYS A 156 -11.80 8.34 1.55
CA LYS A 156 -13.18 8.62 1.96
C LYS A 156 -13.49 8.22 3.40
N ASP A 157 -12.89 7.12 3.87
CA ASP A 157 -13.09 6.61 5.23
C ASP A 157 -11.95 7.01 6.18
N SER A 158 -11.12 7.98 5.79
CA SER A 158 -10.13 8.57 6.70
C SER A 158 -10.80 9.61 7.59
N ASN A 159 -10.36 9.69 8.84
CA ASN A 159 -10.79 10.72 9.78
C ASN A 159 -9.58 11.36 10.45
N LEU A 160 -9.54 12.69 10.53
CA LEU A 160 -8.45 13.40 11.21
C LEU A 160 -8.89 13.72 12.63
N LYS A 161 -8.11 13.25 13.62
CA LYS A 161 -8.38 13.44 15.04
C LYS A 161 -7.31 14.33 15.67
N ALA A 162 -7.73 15.38 16.35
CA ALA A 162 -6.81 16.17 17.18
C ALA A 162 -6.50 15.39 18.46
N THR A 163 -5.22 15.07 18.68
CA THR A 163 -4.77 14.42 19.93
C THR A 163 -4.01 15.41 20.82
N ASN A 164 -3.42 16.45 20.22
CA ASN A 164 -2.53 17.41 20.89
C ASN A 164 -1.31 16.77 21.57
N LEU A 165 -0.90 15.59 21.12
CA LEU A 165 0.25 14.86 21.67
C LEU A 165 1.42 14.85 20.67
N ILE A 166 2.63 14.89 21.22
CA ILE A 166 3.88 14.68 20.49
C ILE A 166 4.76 13.82 21.38
N VAL A 167 5.41 12.80 20.81
CA VAL A 167 6.41 11.99 21.51
C VAL A 167 7.78 12.35 20.95
N VAL A 168 8.67 12.80 21.83
CA VAL A 168 10.02 13.26 21.46
C VAL A 168 11.07 12.54 22.30
N GLY A 169 12.17 12.12 21.68
CA GLY A 169 13.26 11.46 22.39
C GLY A 169 14.50 11.25 21.53
N SER A 170 15.57 10.76 22.16
CA SER A 170 16.86 10.50 21.51
C SER A 170 17.07 9.05 21.05
N ASP A 171 16.15 8.15 21.38
CA ASP A 171 16.15 6.76 20.95
C ASP A 171 14.85 6.48 20.17
N ALA A 172 14.98 6.16 18.87
CA ALA A 172 13.85 5.95 17.97
C ALA A 172 12.96 4.76 18.40
N VAL A 173 13.58 3.69 18.90
CA VAL A 173 12.88 2.47 19.32
C VAL A 173 12.07 2.76 20.58
N ALA A 174 12.64 3.50 21.53
CA ALA A 174 11.93 3.95 22.72
C ALA A 174 10.78 4.90 22.36
N VAL A 175 11.01 5.87 21.48
CA VAL A 175 9.98 6.82 21.02
C VAL A 175 8.83 6.08 20.35
N ASP A 176 9.11 5.13 19.47
CA ASP A 176 8.10 4.32 18.80
C ASP A 176 7.34 3.41 19.78
N LEU A 177 8.03 2.78 20.73
CA LEU A 177 7.39 1.97 21.77
C LEU A 177 6.41 2.82 22.60
N ILE A 178 6.84 3.99 23.08
CA ILE A 178 5.98 4.90 23.83
C ILE A 178 4.80 5.36 22.97
N THR A 179 5.04 5.67 21.69
CA THR A 179 4.00 6.05 20.72
C THR A 179 2.94 4.96 20.58
N LEU A 180 3.35 3.70 20.38
CA LEU A 180 2.42 2.57 20.26
C LEU A 180 1.66 2.29 21.57
N ARG A 181 2.30 2.51 22.72
CA ARG A 181 1.67 2.33 24.05
C ARG A 181 0.56 3.33 24.35
N LEU A 182 0.54 4.49 23.70
CA LEU A 182 -0.59 5.43 23.74
C LEU A 182 -1.84 4.79 23.10
N PHE A 183 -1.67 3.92 22.12
CA PHE A 183 -2.74 3.18 21.46
C PHE A 183 -2.94 1.76 22.02
N GLU A 184 -2.38 1.48 23.20
CA GLU A 184 -2.45 0.16 23.84
C GLU A 184 -1.84 -0.98 23.02
N ILE A 185 -0.95 -0.65 22.08
CA ILE A 185 -0.16 -1.63 21.34
C ILE A 185 1.14 -1.85 22.11
N ASP A 186 1.35 -3.09 22.56
CA ASP A 186 2.59 -3.47 23.22
C ASP A 186 3.68 -3.87 22.20
N LEU A 187 4.87 -4.13 22.73
CA LEU A 187 6.00 -4.56 21.94
C LEU A 187 5.75 -5.88 21.20
N LEU A 188 5.08 -6.85 21.83
CA LEU A 188 4.86 -8.18 21.27
C LEU A 188 3.92 -8.13 20.05
N ASN A 189 3.09 -7.10 19.96
CA ASN A 189 2.20 -6.85 18.83
C ASN A 189 2.83 -5.97 17.73
N SER A 190 4.14 -5.68 17.80
CA SER A 190 4.88 -4.89 16.81
C SER A 190 6.08 -5.67 16.27
N ASP A 191 5.91 -6.32 15.12
CA ASP A 191 6.95 -7.13 14.47
C ASP A 191 8.26 -6.35 14.25
N ILE A 192 8.16 -5.07 13.88
CA ILE A 192 9.34 -4.22 13.63
C ILE A 192 10.09 -3.87 14.92
N LEU A 193 9.39 -3.62 16.03
CA LEU A 193 10.05 -3.34 17.31
C LEU A 193 10.60 -4.62 17.95
N LEU A 194 9.94 -5.77 17.76
CA LEU A 194 10.49 -7.06 18.13
C LEU A 194 11.80 -7.35 17.41
N GLU A 195 11.85 -7.11 16.11
CA GLU A 195 13.08 -7.30 15.35
C GLU A 195 14.15 -6.27 15.74
N ALA A 196 13.76 -5.02 16.05
CA ALA A 196 14.68 -4.02 16.58
C ALA A 196 15.27 -4.44 17.94
N ARG A 197 14.47 -5.07 18.82
CA ARG A 197 14.94 -5.69 20.07
C ARG A 197 15.95 -6.80 19.78
N ASN A 198 15.62 -7.72 18.88
CA ASN A 198 16.49 -8.86 18.54
C ASN A 198 17.86 -8.41 18.03
N ARG A 199 17.91 -7.25 17.36
CA ARG A 199 19.13 -6.63 16.83
C ARG A 199 19.78 -5.64 17.79
N SER A 200 19.27 -5.47 19.02
CA SER A 200 19.75 -4.50 20.01
C SER A 200 19.87 -3.07 19.44
N LEU A 201 18.89 -2.64 18.64
CA LEU A 201 18.95 -1.36 17.93
C LEU A 201 18.53 -0.15 18.77
N GLY A 202 17.86 -0.36 19.90
CA GLY A 202 17.45 0.68 20.85
C GLY A 202 16.77 0.09 22.08
N ILE A 203 16.31 0.97 22.97
CA ILE A 203 15.71 0.59 24.25
C ILE A 203 14.27 0.09 24.03
N THR A 204 13.96 -1.09 24.55
CA THR A 204 12.61 -1.71 24.44
C THR A 204 11.98 -2.06 25.77
N ASP A 205 12.70 -1.83 26.88
CA ASP A 205 12.20 -2.07 28.23
C ASP A 205 11.76 -0.76 28.85
N ILE A 206 10.46 -0.66 29.13
CA ILE A 206 9.83 0.57 29.67
C ILE A 206 10.51 1.10 30.93
N PRO A 207 10.91 0.26 31.92
CA PRO A 207 11.61 0.77 33.11
C PRO A 207 12.93 1.50 32.80
N ASN A 208 13.54 1.23 31.64
CA ASN A 208 14.77 1.89 31.19
C ASN A 208 14.49 3.18 30.41
N ILE A 209 13.22 3.54 30.20
CA ILE A 209 12.80 4.76 29.50
C ILE A 209 12.38 5.79 30.55
N LYS A 210 13.13 6.90 30.64
CA LYS A 210 12.75 8.05 31.45
C LYS A 210 11.69 8.87 30.71
N LEU A 211 10.42 8.65 31.04
CA LEU A 211 9.30 9.43 30.52
C LEU A 211 9.20 10.77 31.28
N ILE A 212 9.01 11.86 30.53
CA ILE A 212 8.77 13.21 31.06
C ILE A 212 7.51 13.75 30.36
N GLY A 213 6.58 14.32 31.11
CA GLY A 213 5.32 14.84 30.60
C GLY A 213 4.14 13.94 31.00
N GLU A 214 3.25 13.65 30.06
CA GLU A 214 2.04 12.88 30.28
C GLU A 214 2.33 11.46 30.79
N ASN A 215 1.48 10.97 31.70
CA ASN A 215 1.53 9.60 32.17
C ASN A 215 0.90 8.65 31.15
N LEU A 216 1.61 7.57 30.80
CA LEU A 216 1.11 6.55 29.87
C LEU A 216 -0.12 5.78 30.36
N GLU A 217 -0.34 5.70 31.66
CA GLU A 217 -1.51 5.02 32.23
C GLU A 217 -2.77 5.89 32.11
N ASP A 218 -2.63 7.19 32.29
CA ASP A 218 -3.73 8.15 32.23
C ASP A 218 -4.03 8.62 30.80
N THR A 219 -3.03 8.56 29.91
CA THR A 219 -3.13 9.07 28.54
C THR A 219 -3.20 7.92 27.54
N LYS A 220 -4.44 7.55 27.17
CA LYS A 220 -4.76 6.56 26.13
C LYS A 220 -5.52 7.18 24.96
N LEU A 221 -5.16 6.76 23.76
CA LEU A 221 -5.78 7.18 22.52
C LEU A 221 -6.63 6.04 21.95
N THR A 222 -7.94 6.23 21.96
CA THR A 222 -8.87 5.38 21.21
C THR A 222 -8.91 5.83 19.77
N VAL A 223 -8.60 4.95 18.81
CA VAL A 223 -8.63 5.26 17.37
C VAL A 223 -9.18 4.11 16.56
N ASP A 224 -9.71 4.44 15.38
CA ASP A 224 -10.10 3.45 14.39
C ASP A 224 -8.88 3.06 13.55
N PHE A 225 -8.41 1.81 13.66
CA PHE A 225 -7.32 1.29 12.83
C PHE A 225 -7.80 0.89 11.43
N CYS A 226 -6.83 0.77 10.49
CA CYS A 226 -7.06 0.13 9.20
C CYS A 226 -7.72 -1.25 9.38
N VAL A 227 -8.62 -1.60 8.46
CA VAL A 227 -9.23 -2.93 8.44
C VAL A 227 -8.18 -4.03 8.30
N ASN A 228 -8.40 -5.17 8.95
CA ASN A 228 -7.48 -6.31 8.91
C ASN A 228 -7.75 -7.25 7.72
N LYS A 229 -8.92 -7.17 7.10
CA LYS A 229 -9.32 -7.97 5.93
C LYS A 229 -9.74 -7.06 4.81
N LEU A 230 -9.35 -7.39 3.57
CA LEU A 230 -9.71 -6.58 2.40
C LEU A 230 -11.22 -6.64 2.12
N GLU A 231 -11.87 -7.74 2.53
CA GLU A 231 -13.31 -7.94 2.44
C GLU A 231 -14.12 -6.96 3.29
N ASP A 232 -13.51 -6.35 4.31
CA ASP A 232 -14.19 -5.35 5.14
C ASP A 232 -14.25 -3.97 4.44
N ILE A 233 -13.48 -3.77 3.36
CA ILE A 233 -13.53 -2.56 2.52
C ILE A 233 -14.76 -2.63 1.62
N ASN A 234 -15.91 -2.27 2.19
CA ASN A 234 -17.19 -2.34 1.49
C ASN A 234 -17.45 -1.06 0.68
N PHE A 235 -17.70 -1.22 -0.62
CA PHE A 235 -18.18 -0.16 -1.50
C PHE A 235 -19.03 -0.71 -2.64
N LYS A 236 -19.79 0.20 -3.26
CA LYS A 236 -20.94 -0.14 -4.11
C LYS A 236 -20.59 -1.18 -5.17
N ASN A 237 -21.43 -2.22 -5.25
CA ASN A 237 -21.41 -3.26 -6.28
C ASN A 237 -20.11 -4.07 -6.41
N THR A 238 -19.22 -4.00 -5.42
CA THR A 238 -17.91 -4.66 -5.43
C THR A 238 -17.84 -5.74 -4.37
N TYR A 239 -17.46 -6.95 -4.77
CA TYR A 239 -17.31 -8.09 -3.87
C TYR A 239 -15.86 -8.54 -3.86
N VAL A 240 -15.16 -8.27 -2.77
CA VAL A 240 -13.77 -8.70 -2.58
C VAL A 240 -13.77 -10.15 -2.08
N LYS A 241 -12.90 -10.99 -2.64
CA LYS A 241 -12.66 -12.37 -2.18
C LYS A 241 -11.16 -12.65 -2.19
N ALA A 242 -10.56 -12.79 -1.01
CA ALA A 242 -9.15 -13.15 -0.88
C ALA A 242 -8.97 -14.67 -0.73
N GLY A 243 -7.96 -15.20 -1.42
CA GLY A 243 -7.32 -16.48 -1.11
C GLY A 243 -6.16 -16.27 -0.13
N ARG A 244 -5.08 -17.04 -0.31
CA ARG A 244 -3.84 -16.83 0.47
C ARG A 244 -3.07 -15.63 -0.09
N ILE A 245 -2.75 -14.65 0.75
CA ILE A 245 -2.07 -13.41 0.36
C ILE A 245 -0.85 -13.14 1.24
N CYS A 246 0.18 -12.49 0.69
CA CYS A 246 1.24 -11.88 1.49
C CYS A 246 0.90 -10.43 1.85
N SER A 247 1.62 -9.87 2.83
CA SER A 247 1.46 -8.47 3.25
C SER A 247 1.66 -7.46 2.12
N GLY A 248 2.56 -7.74 1.17
CA GLY A 248 2.79 -6.84 0.03
C GLY A 248 1.56 -6.68 -0.85
N CYS A 249 0.94 -7.81 -1.26
CA CYS A 249 -0.29 -7.78 -2.04
C CYS A 249 -1.46 -7.22 -1.23
N PHE A 250 -1.54 -7.50 0.08
CA PHE A 250 -2.52 -6.89 0.97
C PHE A 250 -2.42 -5.37 0.95
N LYS A 251 -1.23 -4.80 1.17
CA LYS A 251 -1.00 -3.35 1.20
C LYS A 251 -1.39 -2.67 -0.11
N GLU A 252 -0.92 -3.17 -1.25
CA GLU A 252 -1.21 -2.52 -2.54
C GLU A 252 -2.70 -2.64 -2.92
N ALA A 253 -3.33 -3.78 -2.62
CA ALA A 253 -4.77 -3.96 -2.83
C ALA A 253 -5.60 -3.08 -1.89
N TYR A 254 -5.20 -2.97 -0.62
CA TYR A 254 -5.83 -2.09 0.37
C TYR A 254 -5.88 -0.64 -0.15
N HIS A 255 -4.76 -0.13 -0.66
CA HIS A 255 -4.70 1.21 -1.23
C HIS A 255 -5.54 1.35 -2.50
N LEU A 256 -5.49 0.37 -3.40
CA LEU A 256 -6.28 0.40 -4.62
C LEU A 256 -7.79 0.41 -4.32
N LEU A 257 -8.27 -0.47 -3.43
CA LEU A 257 -9.67 -0.56 -3.05
C LEU A 257 -10.17 0.74 -2.39
N ASN A 258 -9.36 1.34 -1.51
CA ASN A 258 -9.70 2.63 -0.90
C ASN A 258 -9.69 3.78 -1.92
N LEU A 259 -8.78 3.80 -2.89
CA LEU A 259 -8.80 4.75 -4.02
C LEU A 259 -10.07 4.58 -4.86
N MET A 260 -10.43 3.33 -5.19
CA MET A 260 -11.67 3.03 -5.91
C MET A 260 -12.90 3.50 -5.13
N LYS A 261 -12.97 3.19 -3.83
CA LYS A 261 -14.06 3.65 -2.95
C LYS A 261 -14.14 5.17 -2.90
N THR A 262 -13.00 5.84 -2.81
CA THR A 262 -12.94 7.30 -2.70
C THR A 262 -13.35 8.00 -4.00
N HIS A 263 -12.79 7.57 -5.13
CA HIS A 263 -12.90 8.33 -6.37
C HIS A 263 -13.88 7.72 -7.39
N MET A 264 -14.09 6.40 -7.36
CA MET A 264 -14.88 5.70 -8.40
C MET A 264 -16.32 5.38 -7.97
N THR A 265 -16.75 5.77 -6.76
CA THR A 265 -18.13 5.46 -6.28
C THR A 265 -19.22 5.90 -7.26
N LYS A 266 -19.04 7.04 -7.95
CA LYS A 266 -19.99 7.55 -8.94
C LYS A 266 -20.04 6.70 -10.21
N ASP A 267 -18.93 6.09 -10.59
CA ASP A 267 -18.83 5.25 -11.80
C ASP A 267 -19.30 3.83 -11.53
N LEU A 268 -18.91 3.29 -10.36
CA LEU A 268 -19.31 1.96 -9.89
C LEU A 268 -20.82 1.82 -9.74
N LYS A 269 -21.58 2.91 -9.61
CA LYS A 269 -23.07 2.85 -9.62
C LYS A 269 -23.63 2.30 -10.93
N TYR A 270 -22.89 2.45 -12.04
CA TYR A 270 -23.28 1.98 -13.35
C TYR A 270 -22.88 0.52 -13.58
N ILE A 271 -21.89 0.03 -12.85
CA ILE A 271 -21.45 -1.38 -12.87
C ILE A 271 -22.37 -2.17 -11.94
N ILE A 272 -23.10 -3.16 -12.46
CA ILE A 272 -24.15 -3.87 -11.71
C ILE A 272 -23.53 -4.72 -10.59
N LYS A 273 -22.55 -5.56 -10.94
CA LYS A 273 -21.74 -6.36 -10.00
C LYS A 273 -20.32 -6.50 -10.53
N GLN A 274 -19.33 -6.41 -9.65
CA GLN A 274 -17.94 -6.74 -9.92
C GLN A 274 -17.33 -7.57 -8.79
N SER A 275 -16.52 -8.56 -9.13
CA SER A 275 -15.79 -9.41 -8.18
C SER A 275 -14.32 -9.04 -8.23
N PHE A 276 -13.72 -8.70 -7.10
CA PHE A 276 -12.28 -8.47 -6.95
C PHE A 276 -11.66 -9.69 -6.28
N LEU A 277 -10.89 -10.47 -7.04
CA LEU A 277 -10.24 -11.68 -6.56
C LEU A 277 -8.75 -11.42 -6.37
N ILE A 278 -8.21 -11.85 -5.22
CA ILE A 278 -6.81 -11.63 -4.87
C ILE A 278 -6.22 -12.86 -4.18
N GLY A 279 -4.92 -13.07 -4.36
CA GLY A 279 -4.18 -14.13 -3.70
C GLY A 279 -4.27 -15.46 -4.39
N GLU A 280 -3.61 -16.46 -3.81
CA GLU A 280 -3.57 -17.81 -4.34
C GLU A 280 -4.88 -18.55 -4.03
N LYS A 281 -5.45 -19.19 -5.06
CA LYS A 281 -6.69 -19.97 -5.01
C LYS A 281 -7.86 -19.20 -4.38
N PRO A 282 -8.19 -17.99 -4.87
CA PRO A 282 -9.31 -17.23 -4.32
C PRO A 282 -10.63 -18.02 -4.46
N PRO A 283 -11.63 -17.73 -3.61
CA PRO A 283 -12.98 -18.26 -3.76
C PRO A 283 -13.58 -17.97 -5.14
N LYS A 284 -14.65 -18.71 -5.51
CA LYS A 284 -15.37 -18.41 -6.75
C LYS A 284 -15.95 -16.98 -6.68
N PRO A 285 -15.94 -16.23 -7.81
CA PRO A 285 -16.49 -14.89 -7.85
C PRO A 285 -17.99 -14.89 -7.59
N GLU A 286 -18.48 -13.84 -6.95
CA GLU A 286 -19.91 -13.61 -6.70
C GLU A 286 -20.67 -13.35 -8.01
N SER A 287 -20.00 -12.74 -8.98
CA SER A 287 -20.54 -12.44 -10.31
C SER A 287 -19.56 -12.85 -11.40
N LEU A 288 -20.07 -13.51 -12.44
CA LEU A 288 -19.35 -13.85 -13.66
C LEU A 288 -19.31 -12.70 -14.68
N GLU A 289 -19.94 -11.57 -14.35
CA GLU A 289 -19.99 -10.42 -15.25
C GLU A 289 -18.69 -9.65 -15.28
N ASN A 290 -18.24 -9.00 -14.21
CA ASN A 290 -16.97 -8.27 -14.20
C ASN A 290 -16.07 -8.85 -13.12
N ILE A 291 -14.92 -9.38 -13.52
CA ILE A 291 -13.97 -10.01 -12.60
C ILE A 291 -12.64 -9.27 -12.72
N ILE A 292 -12.12 -8.79 -11.59
CA ILE A 292 -10.79 -8.22 -11.46
C ILE A 292 -9.92 -9.28 -10.79
N LEU A 293 -8.84 -9.69 -11.44
CA LEU A 293 -7.83 -10.57 -10.86
C LEU A 293 -6.62 -9.73 -10.47
N PHE A 294 -6.32 -9.64 -9.17
CA PHE A 294 -5.24 -8.81 -8.65
C PHE A 294 -4.05 -9.67 -8.21
N GLY A 295 -2.92 -9.48 -8.90
CA GLY A 295 -1.65 -10.15 -8.63
C GLY A 295 -1.45 -11.47 -9.35
N ASP A 296 -0.19 -11.81 -9.59
CA ASP A 296 0.22 -13.00 -10.35
C ASP A 296 -0.35 -14.28 -9.73
N CYS A 297 -0.36 -14.41 -8.40
CA CYS A 297 -0.93 -15.56 -7.71
C CYS A 297 -2.43 -15.77 -8.01
N ALA A 298 -3.21 -14.70 -8.14
CA ALA A 298 -4.63 -14.81 -8.48
C ALA A 298 -4.81 -15.18 -9.96
N ILE A 299 -3.99 -14.61 -10.84
CA ILE A 299 -4.01 -14.89 -12.28
C ILE A 299 -3.68 -16.36 -12.53
N GLU A 300 -2.52 -16.82 -12.07
CA GLU A 300 -1.99 -18.18 -12.27
C GLU A 300 -2.91 -19.24 -11.65
N SER A 301 -3.28 -19.07 -10.37
CA SER A 301 -4.06 -20.09 -9.65
C SER A 301 -5.51 -20.22 -10.12
N THR A 302 -5.96 -19.31 -10.97
CA THR A 302 -7.32 -19.34 -11.53
C THR A 302 -7.37 -19.72 -13.00
N GLU A 303 -6.24 -19.95 -13.69
CA GLU A 303 -6.18 -20.27 -15.13
C GLU A 303 -7.14 -21.38 -15.57
N ASN A 304 -7.27 -22.42 -14.74
CA ASN A 304 -8.11 -23.59 -15.01
C ASN A 304 -9.51 -23.51 -14.39
N ARG A 305 -9.92 -22.35 -13.85
CA ARG A 305 -11.24 -22.19 -13.22
C ARG A 305 -12.33 -21.98 -14.27
N ASP A 306 -13.50 -22.58 -14.03
CA ASP A 306 -14.65 -22.54 -14.92
C ASP A 306 -15.09 -21.12 -15.33
N PHE A 307 -14.95 -20.13 -14.42
CA PHE A 307 -15.38 -18.74 -14.68
C PHE A 307 -14.52 -18.00 -15.73
N ARG A 308 -13.37 -18.55 -16.11
CA ARG A 308 -12.56 -18.05 -17.23
C ARG A 308 -13.13 -18.44 -18.59
N LYS A 309 -14.11 -19.34 -18.61
CA LYS A 309 -14.80 -19.79 -19.82
C LYS A 309 -16.28 -19.43 -19.75
N ILE A 310 -16.86 -19.02 -20.88
CA ILE A 310 -18.29 -18.83 -21.06
C ILE A 310 -18.78 -19.92 -21.99
N ILE A 311 -19.82 -20.64 -21.56
CA ILE A 311 -20.55 -21.57 -22.42
C ILE A 311 -21.51 -20.77 -23.28
N ILE A 312 -21.29 -20.76 -24.60
CA ILE A 312 -22.25 -20.19 -25.55
C ILE A 312 -23.06 -21.33 -26.13
N THR A 313 -24.32 -21.41 -25.75
CA THR A 313 -25.32 -22.19 -26.47
C THR A 313 -25.75 -21.40 -27.70
N ASN A 314 -25.47 -21.93 -28.90
CA ASN A 314 -25.98 -21.34 -30.14
C ASN A 314 -27.51 -21.45 -30.15
N SER A 315 -28.22 -20.39 -29.77
CA SER A 315 -29.67 -20.26 -29.96
C SER A 315 -30.03 -19.92 -31.42
N LYS A 316 -29.33 -20.50 -32.41
CA LYS A 316 -29.75 -20.37 -33.83
C LYS A 316 -30.93 -21.28 -34.19
N ASN A 317 -31.28 -22.23 -33.32
CA ASN A 317 -32.40 -23.15 -33.56
C ASN A 317 -33.59 -22.87 -32.64
N TYR A 318 -34.13 -21.63 -32.61
CA TYR A 318 -35.50 -21.40 -32.11
C TYR A 318 -36.46 -21.00 -33.25
N LEU A 319 -36.01 -20.12 -34.16
CA LEU A 319 -36.78 -19.77 -35.36
C LEU A 319 -36.80 -20.91 -36.40
N GLU A 320 -35.73 -21.69 -36.54
CA GLU A 320 -35.71 -22.86 -37.42
C GLU A 320 -36.49 -24.07 -36.86
N THR A 321 -36.50 -24.27 -35.53
CA THR A 321 -37.33 -25.28 -34.86
C THR A 321 -38.80 -24.90 -34.83
N ALA A 322 -39.15 -23.61 -34.72
CA ALA A 322 -40.52 -23.14 -34.90
C ALA A 322 -41.01 -23.37 -36.34
N LYS A 323 -40.15 -23.14 -37.35
CA LYS A 323 -40.44 -23.47 -38.76
C LYS A 323 -40.48 -24.98 -39.03
N LYS A 324 -39.64 -25.79 -38.37
CA LYS A 324 -39.68 -27.26 -38.47
C LYS A 324 -40.88 -27.88 -37.75
N LYS A 325 -41.40 -27.28 -36.67
CA LYS A 325 -42.65 -27.77 -36.03
C LYS A 325 -43.90 -27.58 -36.90
N LEU A 326 -43.86 -26.70 -37.90
CA LEU A 326 -44.93 -26.53 -38.90
C LEU A 326 -44.83 -27.51 -40.08
N LYS A 327 -43.71 -28.21 -40.26
CA LYS A 327 -43.54 -29.25 -41.29
C LYS A 327 -43.17 -30.56 -40.60
N LYS A 328 -44.18 -31.43 -40.42
CA LYS A 328 -43.99 -32.83 -40.02
C LYS A 328 -42.84 -33.42 -40.83
N ASP A 329 -41.73 -33.75 -40.17
CA ASP A 329 -40.94 -34.95 -40.43
C ASP A 329 -39.85 -35.17 -39.37
N SER A 330 -39.45 -36.43 -39.31
CA SER A 330 -38.89 -37.19 -38.21
C SER A 330 -37.49 -36.82 -37.69
N LYS A 331 -37.32 -37.09 -36.39
CA LYS A 331 -36.11 -37.55 -35.66
C LYS A 331 -34.74 -37.06 -36.18
N THR A 332 -34.14 -36.15 -35.42
CA THR A 332 -32.69 -36.17 -35.10
C THR A 332 -32.48 -35.37 -33.81
N GLN A 333 -31.88 -35.98 -32.78
CA GLN A 333 -31.39 -35.26 -31.61
C GLN A 333 -30.21 -34.40 -32.07
N ASP A 334 -30.46 -33.11 -32.30
CA ASP A 334 -29.41 -32.12 -32.52
C ASP A 334 -28.56 -32.06 -31.23
N LYS A 335 -27.35 -32.63 -31.28
CA LYS A 335 -26.32 -32.39 -30.27
C LYS A 335 -26.01 -30.91 -30.30
N THR A 336 -26.50 -30.17 -29.31
CA THR A 336 -26.14 -28.78 -29.07
C THR A 336 -24.62 -28.68 -28.98
N LYS A 337 -23.95 -28.15 -30.02
CA LYS A 337 -22.51 -27.91 -29.99
C LYS A 337 -22.23 -26.82 -28.97
N ILE A 338 -21.93 -27.23 -27.73
CA ILE A 338 -21.40 -26.36 -26.67
C ILE A 338 -20.04 -25.87 -27.15
N LYS A 339 -19.90 -24.55 -27.36
CA LYS A 339 -18.61 -23.92 -27.63
C LYS A 339 -18.21 -23.11 -26.40
N GLU A 340 -17.12 -23.51 -25.77
CA GLU A 340 -16.46 -22.73 -24.74
C GLU A 340 -15.72 -21.55 -25.39
N LYS A 341 -15.93 -20.33 -24.89
CA LYS A 341 -15.12 -19.16 -25.27
C LYS A 341 -14.48 -18.54 -24.03
N VAL A 342 -13.34 -17.88 -24.20
CA VAL A 342 -12.68 -17.11 -23.15
C VAL A 342 -13.61 -15.99 -22.66
N ASN A 343 -13.72 -15.84 -21.34
CA ASN A 343 -14.47 -14.76 -20.72
C ASN A 343 -13.73 -13.43 -20.91
N LYS A 344 -14.21 -12.60 -21.86
CA LYS A 344 -13.63 -11.28 -22.13
C LYS A 344 -13.90 -10.23 -21.06
N LYS A 345 -14.67 -10.56 -20.01
CA LYS A 345 -15.01 -9.64 -18.94
C LYS A 345 -14.14 -9.83 -17.68
N ILE A 346 -12.94 -10.37 -17.89
CA ILE A 346 -11.90 -10.47 -16.87
C ILE A 346 -10.85 -9.41 -17.17
N VAL A 347 -10.50 -8.61 -16.16
CA VAL A 347 -9.34 -7.73 -16.19
C VAL A 347 -8.28 -8.30 -15.26
N GLU A 348 -7.08 -8.46 -15.78
CA GLU A 348 -5.92 -8.97 -15.05
C GLU A 348 -5.02 -7.80 -14.67
N LEU A 349 -4.64 -7.73 -13.40
CA LEU A 349 -3.77 -6.71 -12.83
C LEU A 349 -2.49 -7.41 -12.32
N PRO A 350 -1.50 -7.64 -13.19
CA PRO A 350 -0.32 -8.45 -12.86
C PRO A 350 0.64 -7.72 -11.92
N GLY A 351 1.52 -8.51 -11.29
CA GLY A 351 2.62 -8.06 -10.44
C GLY A 351 2.70 -8.77 -9.08
N CYS A 352 3.87 -8.65 -8.45
CA CYS A 352 4.18 -9.26 -7.15
C CYS A 352 5.01 -8.33 -6.26
N PRO A 353 4.38 -7.42 -5.47
CA PRO A 353 2.96 -7.05 -5.54
C PRO A 353 2.65 -6.16 -6.77
N PRO A 354 1.38 -6.10 -7.23
CA PRO A 354 1.00 -5.19 -8.31
C PRO A 354 1.20 -3.73 -7.96
N ASN A 355 1.67 -2.93 -8.92
CA ASN A 355 1.75 -1.48 -8.75
C ASN A 355 0.34 -0.87 -8.82
N ARG A 356 -0.11 -0.24 -7.72
CA ARG A 356 -1.47 0.32 -7.64
C ARG A 356 -1.79 1.41 -8.67
N ILE A 357 -0.81 2.21 -9.12
CA ILE A 357 -1.02 3.26 -10.12
C ILE A 357 -1.24 2.64 -11.50
N ASP A 358 -0.42 1.66 -11.86
CA ASP A 358 -0.57 0.91 -13.11
C ASP A 358 -1.89 0.12 -13.12
N CYS A 359 -2.28 -0.43 -11.96
CA CYS A 359 -3.57 -1.08 -11.77
C CYS A 359 -4.74 -0.12 -11.98
N LEU A 360 -4.68 1.08 -11.39
CA LEU A 360 -5.72 2.09 -11.55
C LEU A 360 -5.86 2.52 -13.01
N ASN A 361 -4.74 2.74 -13.71
CA ASN A 361 -4.73 3.08 -15.14
C ASN A 361 -5.33 1.96 -16.00
N SER A 362 -5.02 0.70 -15.69
CA SER A 362 -5.59 -0.47 -16.34
C SER A 362 -7.10 -0.56 -16.13
N LEU A 363 -7.57 -0.32 -14.91
CA LEU A 363 -9.00 -0.30 -14.58
C LEU A 363 -9.74 0.83 -15.32
N ILE A 364 -9.17 2.04 -15.34
CA ILE A 364 -9.74 3.18 -16.08
C ILE A 364 -9.89 2.83 -17.57
N SER A 365 -8.85 2.25 -18.17
CA SER A 365 -8.85 1.84 -19.57
C SER A 365 -9.89 0.76 -19.85
N TYR A 366 -9.98 -0.24 -18.97
CA TYR A 366 -10.96 -1.31 -19.06
C TYR A 366 -12.41 -0.80 -19.00
N TYR A 367 -12.71 0.10 -18.05
CA TYR A 367 -14.06 0.67 -17.93
C TYR A 367 -14.42 1.63 -19.07
N ALA A 368 -13.43 2.35 -19.63
CA ALA A 368 -13.64 3.20 -20.81
C ALA A 368 -14.11 2.37 -22.01
N LEU A 369 -13.48 1.22 -22.25
CA LEU A 369 -13.81 0.31 -23.35
C LEU A 369 -15.18 -0.34 -23.20
N LEU A 370 -15.62 -0.64 -21.97
CA LEU A 370 -16.89 -1.33 -21.74
C LEU A 370 -18.13 -0.51 -22.07
N ARG A 371 -18.07 0.83 -22.10
CA ARG A 371 -19.30 1.63 -22.21
C ARG A 371 -19.25 2.93 -23.04
N GLY A 372 -18.14 3.33 -23.66
CA GLY A 372 -18.13 4.57 -24.45
C GLY A 372 -18.42 5.85 -23.62
N TYR A 373 -18.20 5.83 -22.30
CA TYR A 373 -18.35 7.01 -21.45
C TYR A 373 -17.05 7.80 -21.40
N HIS A 374 -17.04 8.94 -22.11
CA HIS A 374 -15.95 9.93 -22.12
C HIS A 374 -15.71 10.64 -20.78
N CYS A 375 -16.50 10.38 -19.73
CA CYS A 375 -16.42 11.09 -18.45
C CYS A 375 -15.23 10.66 -17.56
N LEU A 376 -14.52 9.59 -17.95
CA LEU A 376 -13.39 8.97 -17.22
C LEU A 376 -12.07 9.78 -17.24
N ILE A 377 -11.97 10.82 -18.08
CA ILE A 377 -10.66 11.42 -18.39
C ILE A 377 -10.32 12.64 -17.50
N ASN A 378 -11.30 13.36 -16.96
CA ASN A 378 -11.04 14.67 -16.36
C ASN A 378 -10.84 14.68 -14.83
N GLN A 379 -11.36 13.71 -14.07
CA GLN A 379 -11.11 13.64 -12.61
C GLN A 379 -9.89 12.79 -12.25
N SER A 380 -9.60 11.75 -13.02
CA SER A 380 -8.44 10.85 -12.84
C SER A 380 -7.10 11.55 -13.10
N ARG A 381 -7.09 12.51 -14.04
CA ARG A 381 -5.90 13.33 -14.35
C ARG A 381 -5.51 14.31 -13.24
N THR A 382 -6.43 14.60 -12.31
CA THR A 382 -6.17 15.41 -11.10
C THR A 382 -5.71 14.57 -9.92
N ILE A 383 -5.82 13.24 -10.00
CA ILE A 383 -5.31 12.30 -8.98
C ILE A 383 -3.85 11.90 -9.29
N LEU A 384 -3.44 12.00 -10.56
CA LEU A 384 -2.08 11.69 -11.04
C LEU A 384 -1.20 12.93 -11.27
N LYS A 385 -1.76 14.14 -11.11
CA LYS A 385 -1.02 15.41 -11.03
C LYS A 385 -1.10 15.90 -9.59
#